data_AF-A0A1G7D814-F1
#
_entry.id   AF-A0A1G7D814-F1
#
_cell.length_a   1.000
_cell.length_b   1.000
_cell.length_c   1.000
_cell.angle_alpha   90.00
_cell.angle_beta   90.00
_cell.angle_gamma   90.00
#
_symmetry.space_group_name_H-M   'P 1'
#
loop_
_entity.id
_entity.type
_entity.pdbx_description
1 polymer ?
#
loop_
_entity_poly.entity_id
_entity_poly.type
_entity_poly.pdbx_seq_one_letter_code
_entity_poly.pdbx_strand_id
1 'polypeptide(L)'
;MKKIQLYLFILLSLLTTSIAFSQPNKQKELEERRVAILSEIKQINALLFKTRGQAKSILTQVEDISQRINARENLIKVTNQQANLLTRTINDNLQKMDQLRKELKELKEDYAGMITKSYKSKSEQSRIMFLFSSENFLQAYKRLQYMKQYAKQRKKQGESIKEKAELLKQLNNDLIVQKKKKEVLIKENQAEKAKLKKEKLDQERLVASLKKDEGTFASQIKQKKKEADAIEKQIEDLIRAAIAKSNSENNNNTTTTTTTKSTTFALTPEAKALAANFTSNKGKLIWPVEKGVVTENFGKHQHPQFPNVTTNNNGVDITTEPNAKARAVFKGEVMQVQQIKGANQAIYIRHGDYITIYRNLAKVSVKKGDKVSTKQEIGTIYNNPTTGKTILKFYIYRNDAKMNPADWVYKM
;
A
#
# COMPACT_ATOMS: atom_id res chain seq x y z
N MET A 1 -14.74 -48.09 20.71
CA MET A 1 -15.03 -47.45 19.39
C MET A 1 -15.78 -46.12 19.50
N LYS A 2 -16.87 -45.99 20.29
CA LYS A 2 -17.63 -44.72 20.43
C LYS A 2 -16.82 -43.51 20.93
N LYS A 3 -15.82 -43.71 21.80
CA LYS A 3 -14.97 -42.61 22.30
C LYS A 3 -14.02 -42.08 21.22
N ILE A 4 -13.51 -42.93 20.33
CA ILE A 4 -12.60 -42.53 19.23
C ILE A 4 -13.35 -41.74 18.16
N GLN A 5 -14.60 -42.10 17.86
CA GLN A 5 -15.46 -41.32 16.96
C GLN A 5 -15.79 -39.92 17.51
N LEU A 6 -15.94 -39.78 18.83
CA LEU A 6 -16.17 -38.49 19.49
C LEU A 6 -14.93 -37.58 19.40
N TYR A 7 -13.72 -38.13 19.59
CA TYR A 7 -12.48 -37.36 19.43
C TYR A 7 -12.20 -36.99 17.97
N LEU A 8 -12.54 -37.87 17.00
CA LEU A 8 -12.40 -37.56 15.57
C LEU A 8 -13.36 -36.43 15.14
N PHE A 9 -14.57 -36.38 15.70
CA PHE A 9 -15.56 -35.32 15.41
C PHE A 9 -15.15 -33.97 16.02
N ILE A 10 -14.56 -33.98 17.23
CA ILE A 10 -14.02 -32.77 17.86
C ILE A 10 -12.79 -32.26 17.10
N LEU A 11 -11.89 -33.15 16.65
CA LEU A 11 -10.72 -32.79 15.85
C LEU A 11 -11.11 -32.22 14.47
N LEU A 12 -12.16 -32.75 13.84
CA LEU A 12 -12.66 -32.24 12.55
C LEU A 12 -13.40 -30.89 12.69
N SER A 13 -14.00 -30.62 13.85
CA SER A 13 -14.60 -29.31 14.16
C SER A 13 -13.56 -28.21 14.43
N LEU A 14 -12.38 -28.56 14.97
CA LEU A 14 -11.29 -27.61 15.23
C LEU A 14 -10.52 -27.21 13.96
N LEU A 15 -10.59 -27.98 12.86
CA LEU A 15 -9.95 -27.62 11.60
C LEU A 15 -10.80 -26.69 10.71
N THR A 16 -12.09 -26.50 10.98
CA THR A 16 -12.97 -25.69 10.11
C THR A 16 -13.15 -24.24 10.58
N THR A 17 -12.68 -23.88 11.78
CA THR A 17 -12.87 -22.53 12.36
C THR A 17 -11.82 -21.48 11.95
N SER A 18 -10.82 -21.83 11.12
CA SER A 18 -9.67 -20.94 10.86
C SER A 18 -9.72 -20.13 9.56
N ILE A 19 -10.82 -20.15 8.79
CA ILE A 19 -10.84 -19.55 7.42
C ILE A 19 -11.67 -18.25 7.32
N ALA A 20 -12.44 -17.85 8.35
CA ALA A 20 -13.48 -16.82 8.19
C ALA A 20 -13.11 -15.35 8.53
N PHE A 21 -11.88 -15.02 8.99
CA PHE A 21 -11.58 -13.67 9.52
C PHE A 21 -10.75 -12.74 8.59
N SER A 22 -10.54 -13.07 7.32
CA SER A 22 -9.61 -12.33 6.43
C SER A 22 -10.24 -11.18 5.60
N GLN A 23 -11.56 -11.13 5.43
CA GLN A 23 -12.21 -10.22 4.46
C GLN A 23 -12.20 -8.71 4.79
N PRO A 24 -12.39 -8.24 6.05
CA PRO A 24 -12.47 -6.79 6.34
C PRO A 24 -11.17 -6.04 6.01
N ASN A 25 -10.03 -6.69 6.21
CA ASN A 25 -8.71 -6.10 6.03
C ASN A 25 -8.42 -5.79 4.55
N LYS A 26 -8.90 -6.63 3.62
CA LYS A 26 -8.61 -6.45 2.20
C LYS A 26 -9.36 -5.27 1.59
N GLN A 27 -10.59 -5.05 2.01
CA GLN A 27 -11.38 -3.92 1.53
C GLN A 27 -10.74 -2.59 1.96
N LYS A 28 -10.35 -2.47 3.24
CA LYS A 28 -9.68 -1.29 3.77
C LYS A 28 -8.33 -1.02 3.08
N GLU A 29 -7.52 -2.06 2.87
CA GLU A 29 -6.24 -1.96 2.15
C GLU A 29 -6.41 -1.37 0.74
N LEU A 30 -7.43 -1.85 0.00
CA LEU A 30 -7.69 -1.33 -1.35
C LEU A 30 -8.18 0.13 -1.30
N GLU A 31 -8.99 0.50 -0.30
CA GLU A 31 -9.46 1.88 -0.10
C GLU A 31 -8.30 2.84 0.19
N GLU A 32 -7.38 2.45 1.07
CA GLU A 32 -6.17 3.22 1.36
C GLU A 32 -5.28 3.37 0.11
N ARG A 33 -5.10 2.29 -0.67
CA ARG A 33 -4.35 2.35 -1.93
C ARG A 33 -4.99 3.28 -2.95
N ARG A 34 -6.32 3.22 -3.10
CA ARG A 34 -7.06 4.11 -3.99
C ARG A 34 -6.85 5.57 -3.60
N VAL A 35 -6.96 5.91 -2.31
CA VAL A 35 -6.74 7.27 -1.81
C VAL A 35 -5.30 7.74 -2.04
N ALA A 36 -4.32 6.86 -1.83
CA ALA A 36 -2.91 7.17 -2.11
C ALA A 36 -2.69 7.50 -3.59
N ILE A 37 -3.20 6.68 -4.51
CA ILE A 37 -3.10 6.91 -5.96
C ILE A 37 -3.83 8.19 -6.38
N LEU A 38 -4.98 8.51 -5.79
CA LEU A 38 -5.68 9.77 -6.07
C LEU A 38 -4.87 10.99 -5.60
N SER A 39 -4.23 10.91 -4.45
CA SER A 39 -3.31 11.95 -3.96
C SER A 39 -2.11 12.10 -4.89
N GLU A 40 -1.55 10.99 -5.35
CA GLU A 40 -0.45 10.97 -6.33
C GLU A 40 -0.86 11.63 -7.65
N ILE A 41 -2.01 11.27 -8.22
CA ILE A 41 -2.56 11.91 -9.42
C ILE A 41 -2.76 13.42 -9.21
N LYS A 42 -3.25 13.83 -8.05
CA LYS A 42 -3.41 15.26 -7.70
C LYS A 42 -2.07 15.98 -7.66
N GLN A 43 -1.05 15.36 -7.06
CA GLN A 43 0.31 15.90 -7.02
C GLN A 43 0.92 15.98 -8.41
N ILE A 44 0.83 14.92 -9.22
CA ILE A 44 1.26 14.91 -10.63
C ILE A 44 0.61 16.08 -11.37
N ASN A 45 -0.73 16.23 -11.28
CA ASN A 45 -1.43 17.32 -11.98
C ASN A 45 -1.01 18.72 -11.48
N ALA A 46 -0.77 18.89 -10.18
CA ALA A 46 -0.30 20.17 -9.63
C ALA A 46 1.11 20.52 -10.12
N LEU A 47 2.02 19.52 -10.16
CA LEU A 47 3.38 19.67 -10.69
C LEU A 47 3.36 19.99 -12.20
N LEU A 48 2.46 19.36 -12.95
CA LEU A 48 2.30 19.62 -14.38
C LEU A 48 1.70 21.00 -14.68
N PHE A 49 0.74 21.47 -13.87
CA PHE A 49 0.16 22.80 -14.04
C PHE A 49 1.19 23.92 -13.79
N LYS A 50 1.98 23.80 -12.72
CA LYS A 50 3.04 24.76 -12.37
C LYS A 50 4.13 24.87 -13.45
N THR A 51 4.30 23.85 -14.28
CA THR A 51 5.32 23.79 -15.34
C THR A 51 4.77 24.14 -16.74
N ARG A 52 3.48 24.51 -16.86
CA ARG A 52 2.80 24.76 -18.15
C ARG A 52 3.27 26.02 -18.89
N GLY A 53 3.83 27.01 -18.19
CA GLY A 53 4.31 28.27 -18.77
C GLY A 53 5.71 28.23 -19.40
N GLN A 54 6.37 27.07 -19.41
CA GLN A 54 7.74 26.89 -19.93
C GLN A 54 7.72 26.11 -21.24
N ALA A 55 8.59 26.47 -22.19
CA ALA A 55 8.73 25.77 -23.47
C ALA A 55 9.33 24.37 -23.25
N LYS A 56 8.47 23.36 -23.04
CA LYS A 56 8.86 21.96 -22.80
C LYS A 56 9.18 21.23 -24.10
N SER A 57 10.28 20.46 -24.10
CA SER A 57 10.57 19.48 -25.15
C SER A 57 9.43 18.45 -25.29
N ILE A 58 9.18 18.00 -26.52
CA ILE A 58 8.18 16.96 -26.84
C ILE A 58 8.43 15.68 -26.03
N LEU A 59 9.70 15.29 -25.84
CA LEU A 59 10.07 14.13 -25.03
C LEU A 59 9.53 14.24 -23.59
N THR A 60 9.73 15.41 -22.97
CA THR A 60 9.25 15.69 -21.61
C THR A 60 7.73 15.64 -21.52
N GLN A 61 7.01 16.10 -22.55
CA GLN A 61 5.55 16.03 -22.59
C GLN A 61 5.05 14.59 -22.67
N VAL A 62 5.74 13.74 -23.43
CA VAL A 62 5.41 12.32 -23.55
C VAL A 62 5.67 11.58 -22.23
N GLU A 63 6.78 11.87 -21.55
CA GLU A 63 7.05 11.34 -20.20
C GLU A 63 5.94 11.74 -19.21
N ASP A 64 5.56 13.02 -19.19
CA ASP A 64 4.52 13.55 -18.30
C ASP A 64 3.17 12.83 -18.52
N ILE A 65 2.80 12.60 -19.78
CA ILE A 65 1.59 11.85 -20.13
C ILE A 65 1.72 10.38 -19.71
N SER A 66 2.89 9.76 -19.92
CA SER A 66 3.15 8.38 -19.53
C SER A 66 2.97 8.17 -18.03
N GLN A 67 3.45 9.10 -17.20
CA GLN A 67 3.27 9.04 -15.75
C GLN A 67 1.80 9.11 -15.35
N ARG A 68 1.02 10.01 -15.98
CA ARG A 68 -0.44 10.07 -15.76
C ARG A 68 -1.15 8.79 -16.17
N ILE A 69 -0.79 8.21 -17.32
CA ILE A 69 -1.33 6.94 -17.81
C ILE A 69 -1.08 5.84 -16.79
N ASN A 70 0.16 5.68 -16.33
CA ASN A 70 0.53 4.65 -15.36
C ASN A 70 -0.26 4.78 -14.04
N ALA A 71 -0.32 6.00 -13.48
CA ALA A 71 -1.07 6.26 -12.25
C ALA A 71 -2.58 5.97 -12.43
N ARG A 72 -3.14 6.34 -13.58
CA ARG A 72 -4.56 6.12 -13.91
C ARG A 72 -4.89 4.65 -14.17
N GLU A 73 -4.00 3.91 -14.83
CA GLU A 73 -4.12 2.45 -15.00
C GLU A 73 -4.10 1.73 -13.64
N ASN A 74 -3.20 2.13 -12.74
CA ASN A 74 -3.17 1.62 -11.37
C ASN A 74 -4.46 1.94 -10.61
N LEU A 75 -4.98 3.17 -10.72
CA LEU A 75 -6.26 3.55 -10.12
C LEU A 75 -7.41 2.67 -10.63
N ILE A 76 -7.51 2.46 -11.94
CA ILE A 76 -8.53 1.62 -12.58
C ILE A 76 -8.41 0.18 -12.10
N LYS A 77 -7.17 -0.37 -12.03
CA LYS A 77 -6.90 -1.73 -11.55
C LYS A 77 -7.37 -1.92 -10.10
N VAL A 78 -6.99 -1.02 -9.19
CA VAL A 78 -7.40 -1.09 -7.77
C VAL A 78 -8.92 -0.94 -7.63
N THR A 79 -9.52 0.00 -8.37
CA THR A 79 -10.97 0.23 -8.35
C THR A 79 -11.75 -0.99 -8.87
N ASN A 80 -11.24 -1.68 -9.91
CA ASN A 80 -11.83 -2.93 -10.38
C ASN A 80 -11.72 -4.04 -9.33
N GLN A 81 -10.59 -4.15 -8.64
CA GLN A 81 -10.41 -5.11 -7.54
C GLN A 81 -11.41 -4.86 -6.40
N GLN A 82 -11.65 -3.60 -6.04
CA GLN A 82 -12.67 -3.22 -5.04
C GLN A 82 -14.08 -3.59 -5.50
N ALA A 83 -14.45 -3.25 -6.74
CA ALA A 83 -15.76 -3.56 -7.28
C ALA A 83 -16.00 -5.08 -7.35
N ASN A 84 -14.98 -5.86 -7.70
CA ASN A 84 -15.05 -7.31 -7.73
C ASN A 84 -15.19 -7.92 -6.32
N LEU A 85 -14.43 -7.42 -5.34
CA LEU A 85 -14.56 -7.85 -3.94
C LEU A 85 -15.97 -7.58 -3.42
N LEU A 86 -16.47 -6.36 -3.64
CA LEU A 86 -17.81 -5.95 -3.23
C LEU A 86 -18.91 -6.77 -3.92
N THR A 87 -18.69 -7.17 -5.18
CA THR A 87 -19.59 -8.08 -5.90
C THR A 87 -19.68 -9.44 -5.23
N ARG A 88 -18.54 -10.02 -4.81
CA ARG A 88 -18.52 -11.30 -4.08
C ARG A 88 -19.25 -11.18 -2.74
N THR A 89 -18.94 -10.15 -1.95
CA THR A 89 -19.60 -9.91 -0.66
C THR A 89 -21.12 -9.73 -0.80
N ILE A 90 -21.56 -9.00 -1.84
CA ILE A 90 -22.99 -8.83 -2.15
C ILE A 90 -23.64 -10.20 -2.45
N ASN A 91 -22.99 -11.04 -3.26
CA ASN A 91 -23.52 -12.35 -3.60
C ASN A 91 -23.59 -13.29 -2.39
N ASP A 92 -22.55 -13.30 -1.55
CA ASP A 92 -22.52 -14.09 -0.31
C ASP A 92 -23.63 -13.65 0.65
N ASN A 93 -23.85 -12.34 0.78
CA ASN A 93 -24.92 -11.79 1.62
C ASN A 93 -26.30 -12.12 1.06
N LEU A 94 -26.48 -12.07 -0.27
CA LEU A 94 -27.74 -12.47 -0.91
C LEU A 94 -28.07 -13.95 -0.64
N GLN A 95 -27.08 -14.84 -0.73
CA GLN A 95 -27.27 -16.26 -0.40
C GLN A 95 -27.63 -16.46 1.07
N LYS A 96 -26.92 -15.79 2.00
CA LYS A 96 -27.25 -15.82 3.44
C LYS A 96 -28.66 -15.30 3.72
N MET A 97 -29.06 -14.22 3.06
CA MET A 97 -30.40 -13.66 3.21
C MET A 97 -31.48 -14.61 2.68
N ASP A 98 -31.25 -15.31 1.58
CA ASP A 98 -32.17 -16.33 1.06
C ASP A 98 -32.34 -17.49 2.05
N GLN A 99 -31.22 -17.99 2.59
CA GLN A 99 -31.23 -19.03 3.61
C GLN A 99 -31.97 -18.59 4.89
N LEU A 100 -31.67 -17.39 5.41
CA LEU A 100 -32.34 -16.84 6.59
C LEU A 100 -33.85 -16.63 6.35
N ARG A 101 -34.25 -16.25 5.15
CA ARG A 101 -35.67 -16.11 4.79
C ARG A 101 -36.39 -17.45 4.81
N LYS A 102 -35.78 -18.51 4.27
CA LYS A 102 -36.32 -19.88 4.32
C LYS A 102 -36.47 -20.36 5.76
N GLU A 103 -35.41 -20.24 6.55
CA GLU A 103 -35.43 -20.64 7.97
C GLU A 103 -36.44 -19.84 8.80
N LEU A 104 -36.57 -18.52 8.55
CA LEU A 104 -37.58 -17.69 9.21
C LEU A 104 -38.99 -18.08 8.83
N LYS A 105 -39.22 -18.47 7.57
CA LYS A 105 -40.53 -18.95 7.10
C LYS A 105 -40.91 -20.22 7.85
N GLU A 106 -40.04 -21.22 7.85
CA GLU A 106 -40.25 -22.50 8.56
C GLU A 106 -40.50 -22.26 10.05
N LEU A 107 -39.64 -21.48 10.73
CA LEU A 107 -39.80 -21.18 12.16
C LEU A 107 -41.12 -20.45 12.47
N LYS A 108 -41.57 -19.54 11.60
CA LYS A 108 -42.83 -18.83 11.77
C LYS A 108 -44.03 -19.74 11.55
N GLU A 109 -43.99 -20.62 10.56
CA GLU A 109 -45.04 -21.60 10.30
C GLU A 109 -45.18 -22.59 11.47
N ASP A 110 -44.07 -23.14 11.96
CA ASP A 110 -44.03 -24.01 13.13
C ASP A 110 -44.55 -23.32 14.39
N TYR A 111 -44.08 -22.10 14.65
CA TYR A 111 -44.52 -21.32 15.80
C TYR A 111 -46.00 -20.97 15.71
N ALA A 112 -46.50 -20.57 14.54
CA ALA A 112 -47.91 -20.30 14.32
C ALA A 112 -48.76 -21.56 14.57
N GLY A 113 -48.38 -22.71 13.99
CA GLY A 113 -49.06 -23.98 14.24
C GLY A 113 -49.09 -24.35 15.72
N MET A 114 -47.99 -24.12 16.43
CA MET A 114 -47.89 -24.35 17.87
C MET A 114 -48.84 -23.45 18.68
N ILE A 115 -48.90 -22.16 18.35
CA ILE A 115 -49.78 -21.19 19.01
C ILE A 115 -51.25 -21.50 18.72
N THR A 116 -51.61 -21.80 17.47
CA THR A 116 -52.99 -22.15 17.09
C THR A 116 -53.46 -23.41 17.80
N LYS A 117 -52.65 -24.49 17.85
CA LYS A 117 -52.97 -25.70 18.61
C LYS A 117 -53.15 -25.37 20.10
N SER A 118 -52.29 -24.53 20.66
CA SER A 118 -52.40 -24.07 22.05
C SER A 118 -53.70 -23.33 22.36
N TYR A 119 -54.19 -22.56 21.40
CA TYR A 119 -55.36 -21.73 21.55
C TYR A 119 -56.62 -22.58 21.47
N LYS A 120 -56.70 -23.48 20.48
CA LYS A 120 -57.80 -24.45 20.35
C LYS A 120 -57.92 -25.35 21.58
N SER A 121 -56.80 -25.85 22.09
CA SER A 121 -56.77 -26.70 23.30
C SER A 121 -57.08 -25.94 24.61
N LYS A 122 -57.22 -24.60 24.58
CA LYS A 122 -57.59 -23.81 25.76
C LYS A 122 -59.09 -23.95 26.09
N SER A 123 -59.91 -24.33 25.11
CA SER A 123 -61.37 -24.46 25.23
C SER A 123 -61.84 -25.85 25.67
N GLU A 124 -61.07 -26.91 25.43
CA GLU A 124 -61.53 -28.30 25.65
C GLU A 124 -61.15 -28.88 27.02
N GLN A 125 -60.06 -28.43 27.65
CA GLN A 125 -59.72 -28.75 29.05
C GLN A 125 -58.79 -27.66 29.60
N SER A 126 -59.23 -26.97 30.66
CA SER A 126 -58.39 -26.00 31.36
C SER A 126 -57.06 -26.66 31.74
N ARG A 127 -55.93 -25.95 31.57
CA ARG A 127 -54.58 -26.46 31.95
C ARG A 127 -54.54 -26.97 33.39
N ILE A 128 -55.33 -26.35 34.26
CA ILE A 128 -55.52 -26.72 35.65
C ILE A 128 -56.27 -28.06 35.75
N MET A 129 -57.33 -28.24 34.96
CA MET A 129 -58.08 -29.49 34.85
C MET A 129 -57.22 -30.64 34.31
N PHE A 130 -56.32 -30.39 33.34
CA PHE A 130 -55.38 -31.39 32.83
C PHE A 130 -54.35 -31.84 33.89
N LEU A 131 -53.94 -30.93 34.79
CA LEU A 131 -53.06 -31.28 35.90
C LEU A 131 -53.81 -32.07 36.98
N PHE A 132 -55.04 -31.67 37.31
CA PHE A 132 -55.88 -32.33 38.32
C PHE A 132 -56.51 -33.64 37.85
N SER A 133 -56.64 -33.89 36.54
CA SER A 133 -57.08 -35.19 35.97
C SER A 133 -55.98 -36.25 35.94
N SER A 134 -54.98 -36.13 36.82
CA SER A 134 -53.89 -37.10 36.93
C SER A 134 -54.27 -38.20 37.92
N GLU A 135 -53.96 -39.46 37.61
CA GLU A 135 -54.23 -40.63 38.45
C GLU A 135 -53.39 -40.64 39.75
N ASN A 136 -52.22 -39.98 39.74
CA ASN A 136 -51.35 -39.87 40.91
C ASN A 136 -50.42 -38.64 40.84
N PHE A 137 -49.78 -38.32 41.98
CA PHE A 137 -48.88 -37.17 42.11
C PHE A 137 -47.68 -37.21 41.16
N LEU A 138 -47.08 -38.40 40.94
CA LEU A 138 -45.94 -38.56 40.02
C LEU A 138 -46.32 -38.19 38.58
N GLN A 139 -47.52 -38.59 38.13
CA GLN A 139 -48.05 -38.25 36.82
C GLN A 139 -48.32 -36.74 36.70
N ALA A 140 -48.92 -36.12 37.72
CA ALA A 140 -49.15 -34.68 37.77
C ALA A 140 -47.83 -33.88 37.70
N TYR A 141 -46.81 -34.30 38.47
CA TYR A 141 -45.48 -33.70 38.44
C TYR A 141 -44.81 -33.81 37.06
N LYS A 142 -44.88 -34.99 36.42
CA LYS A 142 -44.35 -35.16 35.05
C LYS A 142 -45.09 -34.29 34.03
N ARG A 143 -46.42 -34.21 34.08
CA ARG A 143 -47.23 -33.32 33.23
C ARG A 143 -46.81 -31.85 33.40
N LEU A 144 -46.60 -31.40 34.65
CA LEU A 144 -46.11 -30.05 34.94
C LEU A 144 -44.71 -29.79 34.36
N GLN A 145 -43.78 -30.74 34.48
CA GLN A 145 -42.43 -30.64 33.90
C GLN A 145 -42.49 -30.53 32.37
N TYR A 146 -43.32 -31.34 31.70
CA TYR A 146 -43.49 -31.24 30.24
C TYR A 146 -44.08 -29.90 29.82
N MET A 147 -45.08 -29.38 30.55
CA MET A 147 -45.63 -28.05 30.30
C MET A 147 -44.55 -26.96 30.42
N LYS A 148 -43.69 -27.05 31.44
CA LYS A 148 -42.56 -26.12 31.63
C LYS A 148 -41.54 -26.22 30.50
N GLN A 149 -41.16 -27.43 30.08
CA GLN A 149 -40.25 -27.64 28.96
C GLN A 149 -40.81 -27.08 27.66
N TYR A 150 -42.09 -27.28 27.41
CA TYR A 150 -42.78 -26.79 26.22
C TYR A 150 -42.91 -25.26 26.20
N ALA A 151 -43.22 -24.64 27.35
CA ALA A 151 -43.20 -23.18 27.50
C ALA A 151 -41.79 -22.61 27.26
N LYS A 152 -40.74 -23.29 27.75
CA LYS A 152 -39.34 -22.91 27.49
C LYS A 152 -39.00 -22.99 25.98
N GLN A 153 -39.42 -24.06 25.31
CA GLN A 153 -39.18 -24.22 23.87
C GLN A 153 -39.90 -23.15 23.03
N ARG A 154 -41.14 -22.80 23.39
CA ARG A 154 -41.89 -21.70 22.78
C ARG A 154 -41.17 -20.37 22.89
N LYS A 155 -40.70 -20.04 24.10
CA LYS A 155 -39.92 -18.83 24.35
C LYS A 155 -38.67 -18.80 23.48
N LYS A 156 -37.91 -19.91 23.45
CA LYS A 156 -36.70 -20.05 22.63
C LYS A 156 -36.98 -19.88 21.12
N GLN A 157 -38.08 -20.45 20.61
CA GLN A 157 -38.49 -20.26 19.21
C GLN A 157 -38.82 -18.80 18.90
N GLY A 158 -39.58 -18.13 19.77
CA GLY A 158 -39.90 -16.70 19.62
C GLY A 158 -38.65 -15.81 19.65
N GLU A 159 -37.72 -16.08 20.56
CA GLU A 159 -36.41 -15.40 20.63
C GLU A 159 -35.60 -15.64 19.34
N SER A 160 -35.53 -16.88 18.85
CA SER A 160 -34.82 -17.20 17.60
C SER A 160 -35.42 -16.51 16.37
N ILE A 161 -36.75 -16.44 16.27
CA ILE A 161 -37.44 -15.69 15.20
C ILE A 161 -37.05 -14.21 15.26
N LYS A 162 -37.05 -13.62 16.46
CA LYS A 162 -36.67 -12.21 16.65
C LYS A 162 -35.22 -11.95 16.25
N GLU A 163 -34.29 -12.77 16.71
CA GLU A 163 -32.86 -12.64 16.40
C GLU A 163 -32.60 -12.76 14.89
N LYS A 164 -33.14 -13.80 14.23
CA LYS A 164 -32.98 -14.00 12.79
C LYS A 164 -33.63 -12.88 11.97
N ALA A 165 -34.78 -12.36 12.42
CA ALA A 165 -35.44 -11.25 11.76
C ALA A 165 -34.61 -9.96 11.83
N GLU A 166 -34.00 -9.66 12.99
CA GLU A 166 -33.13 -8.49 13.13
C GLU A 166 -31.84 -8.65 12.32
N LEU A 167 -31.24 -9.84 12.30
CA LEU A 167 -30.08 -10.14 11.45
C LEU A 167 -30.39 -9.96 9.96
N LEU A 168 -31.55 -10.44 9.51
CA LEU A 168 -32.00 -10.27 8.12
C LEU A 168 -32.18 -8.79 7.78
N LYS A 169 -32.72 -7.99 8.70
CA LYS A 169 -32.89 -6.55 8.54
C LYS A 169 -31.54 -5.83 8.46
N GLN A 170 -30.58 -6.18 9.32
CA GLN A 170 -29.22 -5.65 9.27
C GLN A 170 -28.53 -5.97 7.94
N LEU A 171 -28.57 -7.23 7.50
CA LEU A 171 -28.02 -7.65 6.20
C LEU A 171 -28.66 -6.90 5.02
N ASN A 172 -29.96 -6.62 5.07
CA ASN A 172 -30.64 -5.86 4.03
C ASN A 172 -30.16 -4.40 3.98
N ASN A 173 -29.99 -3.76 5.14
CA ASN A 173 -29.45 -2.39 5.21
C ASN A 173 -28.02 -2.32 4.68
N ASP A 174 -27.16 -3.26 5.10
CA ASP A 174 -25.78 -3.35 4.63
C ASP A 174 -25.70 -3.58 3.12
N LEU A 175 -26.57 -4.43 2.58
CA LEU A 175 -26.67 -4.71 1.15
C LEU A 175 -26.99 -3.46 0.34
N ILE A 176 -27.91 -2.60 0.83
CA ILE A 176 -28.25 -1.33 0.18
C ILE A 176 -27.03 -0.41 0.13
N VAL A 177 -26.31 -0.29 1.25
CA VAL A 177 -25.08 0.53 1.35
C VAL A 177 -24.00 0.00 0.40
N GLN A 178 -23.77 -1.31 0.39
CA GLN A 178 -22.79 -1.97 -0.48
C GLN A 178 -23.12 -1.78 -1.97
N LYS A 179 -24.39 -1.93 -2.36
CA LYS A 179 -24.83 -1.68 -3.75
C LYS A 179 -24.57 -0.24 -4.19
N LYS A 180 -24.93 0.73 -3.34
CA LYS A 180 -24.68 2.16 -3.62
C LYS A 180 -23.18 2.45 -3.76
N LYS A 181 -22.34 1.91 -2.86
CA LYS A 181 -20.88 2.05 -2.95
C LYS A 181 -20.32 1.46 -4.24
N LYS A 182 -20.79 0.27 -4.64
CA LYS A 182 -20.40 -0.38 -5.90
C LYS A 182 -20.76 0.47 -7.10
N GLU A 183 -21.96 1.03 -7.14
CA GLU A 183 -22.43 1.87 -8.25
C GLU A 183 -21.55 3.11 -8.42
N VAL A 184 -21.22 3.78 -7.31
CA VAL A 184 -20.30 4.94 -7.31
C VAL A 184 -18.93 4.54 -7.88
N LEU A 185 -18.34 3.45 -7.39
CA LEU A 185 -17.03 2.98 -7.87
C LEU A 185 -17.05 2.66 -9.39
N ILE A 186 -18.14 2.09 -9.90
CA ILE A 186 -18.28 1.78 -11.34
C ILE A 186 -18.35 3.07 -12.16
N LYS A 187 -19.15 4.06 -11.74
CA LYS A 187 -19.26 5.35 -12.43
C LYS A 187 -17.92 6.09 -12.45
N GLU A 188 -17.22 6.13 -11.32
CA GLU A 188 -15.87 6.71 -11.23
C GLU A 188 -14.88 5.97 -12.15
N ASN A 189 -14.89 4.64 -12.16
CA ASN A 189 -14.02 3.83 -13.02
C ASN A 189 -14.26 4.09 -14.52
N GLN A 190 -15.53 4.25 -14.92
CA GLN A 190 -15.88 4.60 -16.31
C GLN A 190 -15.36 5.98 -16.70
N ALA A 191 -15.49 6.97 -15.83
CA ALA A 191 -14.96 8.31 -16.06
C ALA A 191 -13.42 8.29 -16.17
N GLU A 192 -12.73 7.54 -15.32
CA GLU A 192 -11.28 7.39 -15.38
C GLU A 192 -10.81 6.65 -16.65
N LYS A 193 -11.56 5.64 -17.12
CA LYS A 193 -11.29 4.97 -18.41
C LYS A 193 -11.43 5.92 -19.60
N ALA A 194 -12.44 6.80 -19.60
CA ALA A 194 -12.61 7.79 -20.66
C ALA A 194 -11.42 8.78 -20.71
N LYS A 195 -10.97 9.25 -19.53
CA LYS A 195 -9.77 10.10 -19.42
C LYS A 195 -8.50 9.36 -19.86
N LEU A 196 -8.34 8.09 -19.47
CA LEU A 196 -7.21 7.25 -19.90
C LEU A 196 -7.15 7.13 -21.42
N LYS A 197 -8.30 6.89 -22.07
CA LYS A 197 -8.38 6.80 -23.53
C LYS A 197 -7.90 8.10 -24.20
N LYS A 198 -8.32 9.26 -23.68
CA LYS A 198 -7.88 10.56 -24.19
C LYS A 198 -6.36 10.73 -24.03
N GLU A 199 -5.81 10.41 -22.87
CA GLU A 199 -4.37 10.52 -22.63
C GLU A 199 -3.53 9.60 -23.52
N LYS A 200 -4.01 8.37 -23.78
CA LYS A 200 -3.36 7.46 -24.73
C LYS A 200 -3.35 8.01 -26.15
N LEU A 201 -4.47 8.57 -26.62
CA LEU A 201 -4.54 9.21 -27.94
C LEU A 201 -3.61 10.43 -28.04
N ASP A 202 -3.53 11.25 -26.99
CA ASP A 202 -2.61 12.39 -26.93
C ASP A 202 -1.14 11.91 -26.95
N GLN A 203 -0.83 10.83 -26.22
CA GLN A 203 0.49 10.21 -26.21
C GLN A 203 0.88 9.68 -27.59
N GLU A 204 -0.02 8.94 -28.25
CA GLU A 204 0.20 8.38 -29.59
C GLU A 204 0.52 9.48 -30.61
N ARG A 205 -0.22 10.60 -30.56
CA ARG A 205 0.03 11.75 -31.43
C ARG A 205 1.42 12.35 -31.23
N LEU A 206 1.85 12.53 -29.98
CA LEU A 206 3.16 13.09 -29.66
C LEU A 206 4.30 12.12 -30.00
N VAL A 207 4.12 10.83 -29.74
CA VAL A 207 5.09 9.79 -30.14
C VAL A 207 5.21 9.73 -31.67
N ALA A 208 4.11 9.87 -32.41
CA ALA A 208 4.15 9.95 -33.87
C ALA A 208 4.98 11.15 -34.35
N SER A 209 4.87 12.31 -33.69
CA SER A 209 5.73 13.45 -33.99
C SER A 209 7.21 13.19 -33.66
N LEU A 210 7.51 12.46 -32.59
CA LEU A 210 8.89 12.08 -32.22
C LEU A 210 9.52 11.08 -33.19
N LYS A 211 8.75 10.13 -33.72
CA LYS A 211 9.25 9.13 -34.69
C LYS A 211 9.76 9.75 -35.99
N LYS A 212 9.23 10.92 -36.39
CA LYS A 212 9.72 11.64 -37.56
C LYS A 212 11.18 12.12 -37.39
N ASP A 213 11.60 12.30 -36.14
CA ASP A 213 12.92 12.83 -35.73
C ASP A 213 13.78 11.77 -35.00
N GLU A 214 13.44 10.48 -35.14
CA GLU A 214 13.92 9.36 -34.32
C GLU A 214 15.45 9.26 -34.22
N GLY A 215 16.18 9.52 -35.32
CA GLY A 215 17.65 9.48 -35.33
C GLY A 215 18.30 10.52 -34.40
N THR A 216 17.72 11.72 -34.28
CA THR A 216 18.25 12.77 -33.41
C THR A 216 17.98 12.48 -31.94
N PHE A 217 16.79 11.98 -31.61
CA PHE A 217 16.40 11.63 -30.24
C PHE A 217 17.11 10.38 -29.74
N ALA A 218 17.28 9.35 -30.58
CA ALA A 218 18.06 8.17 -30.22
C ALA A 218 19.51 8.53 -29.86
N SER A 219 20.12 9.46 -30.60
CA SER A 219 21.45 10.00 -30.29
C SER A 219 21.47 10.77 -28.96
N GLN A 220 20.50 11.67 -28.73
CA GLN A 220 20.39 12.43 -27.48
C GLN A 220 20.17 11.53 -26.26
N ILE A 221 19.35 10.49 -26.39
CA ILE A 221 19.11 9.49 -25.33
C ILE A 221 20.39 8.71 -25.05
N LYS A 222 21.11 8.27 -26.08
CA LYS A 222 22.39 7.57 -25.93
C LYS A 222 23.44 8.45 -25.25
N GLN A 223 23.49 9.74 -25.59
CA GLN A 223 24.39 10.70 -24.96
C GLN A 223 24.04 10.91 -23.49
N LYS A 224 22.77 11.20 -23.16
CA LYS A 224 22.31 11.37 -21.77
C LYS A 224 22.57 10.12 -20.93
N LYS A 225 22.41 8.93 -21.50
CA LYS A 225 22.75 7.67 -20.84
C LYS A 225 24.25 7.57 -20.53
N LYS A 226 25.11 7.90 -21.50
CA LYS A 226 26.57 7.90 -21.31
C LYS A 226 26.99 8.89 -20.21
N GLU A 227 26.37 10.07 -20.17
CA GLU A 227 26.59 11.06 -19.11
C GLU A 227 26.13 10.55 -17.75
N ALA A 228 24.94 9.93 -17.67
CA ALA A 228 24.44 9.32 -16.45
C ALA A 228 25.36 8.21 -15.92
N ASP A 229 25.79 7.30 -16.80
CA ASP A 229 26.70 6.19 -16.47
C ASP A 229 28.07 6.69 -16.01
N ALA A 230 28.59 7.77 -16.60
CA ALA A 230 29.85 8.38 -16.19
C ALA A 230 29.77 8.96 -14.78
N ILE A 231 28.65 9.63 -14.47
CA ILE A 231 28.45 10.19 -13.14
C ILE A 231 28.24 9.08 -12.10
N GLU A 232 27.57 8.00 -12.48
CA GLU A 232 27.39 6.85 -11.60
C GLU A 232 28.73 6.23 -11.18
N LYS A 233 29.67 6.06 -12.12
CA LYS A 233 31.02 5.61 -11.79
C LYS A 233 31.72 6.54 -10.81
N GLN A 234 31.56 7.86 -10.98
CA GLN A 234 32.12 8.84 -10.04
C GLN A 234 31.51 8.70 -8.63
N ILE A 235 30.22 8.43 -8.53
CA ILE A 235 29.56 8.18 -7.23
C ILE A 235 30.16 6.94 -6.57
N GLU A 236 30.30 5.85 -7.30
CA GLU A 236 30.89 4.60 -6.79
C GLU A 236 32.33 4.78 -6.31
N ASP A 237 33.15 5.49 -7.09
CA ASP A 237 34.55 5.77 -6.74
C ASP A 237 34.66 6.65 -5.49
N LEU A 238 33.76 7.64 -5.34
CA LEU A 238 33.70 8.48 -4.15
C LEU A 238 33.28 7.71 -2.90
N ILE A 239 32.28 6.82 -3.02
CA ILE A 239 31.86 5.94 -1.92
C ILE A 239 33.04 5.06 -1.50
N ARG A 240 33.74 4.45 -2.46
CA ARG A 240 34.89 3.58 -2.20
C ARG A 240 36.05 4.33 -1.54
N ALA A 241 36.35 5.54 -2.02
CA ALA A 241 37.37 6.40 -1.42
C ALA A 241 36.99 6.81 0.02
N ALA A 242 35.71 7.09 0.26
CA ALA A 242 35.23 7.47 1.59
C ALA A 242 35.24 6.30 2.59
N ILE A 243 34.94 5.07 2.14
CA ILE A 243 35.09 3.84 2.93
C ILE A 243 36.57 3.64 3.29
N ALA A 244 37.47 3.72 2.31
CA ALA A 244 38.91 3.54 2.53
C ALA A 244 39.46 4.57 3.54
N LYS A 245 39.07 5.85 3.40
CA LYS A 245 39.47 6.91 4.32
C LYS A 245 38.97 6.66 5.75
N SER A 246 37.68 6.33 5.92
CA SER A 246 37.13 6.02 7.24
C SER A 246 37.81 4.83 7.90
N ASN A 247 38.21 3.82 7.12
CA ASN A 247 38.88 2.64 7.66
C ASN A 247 40.34 2.95 8.03
N SER A 248 41.03 3.81 7.28
CA SER A 248 42.36 4.28 7.64
C SER A 248 42.38 5.13 8.91
N GLU A 249 41.39 6.00 9.11
CA GLU A 249 41.27 6.83 10.32
C GLU A 249 40.98 5.98 11.58
N ASN A 250 40.20 4.90 11.45
CA ASN A 250 39.95 3.96 12.54
C ASN A 250 41.15 3.02 12.84
N ASN A 251 41.96 2.68 11.83
CA ASN A 251 43.12 1.78 11.99
C ASN A 251 44.35 2.44 12.62
N ASN A 252 44.40 3.77 12.76
CA ASN A 252 45.49 4.44 13.48
C ASN A 252 45.51 4.16 15.00
N ASN A 253 44.52 3.41 15.52
CA ASN A 253 44.45 2.99 16.92
C ASN A 253 44.61 1.47 17.12
N THR A 254 44.91 0.69 16.08
CA THR A 254 45.21 -0.75 16.22
C THR A 254 46.13 -1.22 15.10
N THR A 255 47.37 -1.54 15.47
CA THR A 255 48.44 -2.04 14.60
C THR A 255 48.07 -3.39 14.00
N THR A 256 47.49 -3.43 12.80
CA THR A 256 47.59 -4.61 11.92
C THR A 256 47.42 -4.25 10.45
N THR A 257 48.52 -4.34 9.73
CA THR A 257 48.67 -4.21 8.28
C THR A 257 47.97 -5.37 7.57
N THR A 258 46.84 -5.10 6.90
CA THR A 258 46.36 -5.93 5.79
C THR A 258 45.86 -5.05 4.63
N THR A 259 46.61 -5.09 3.54
CA THR A 259 46.43 -4.40 2.27
C THR A 259 45.33 -5.06 1.43
N THR A 260 44.11 -5.13 1.95
CA THR A 260 42.93 -5.53 1.18
C THR A 260 42.03 -4.31 1.00
N LYS A 261 41.69 -3.95 -0.24
CA LYS A 261 40.71 -2.88 -0.54
C LYS A 261 39.37 -3.26 0.08
N SER A 262 39.14 -2.85 1.34
CA SER A 262 37.91 -3.18 2.07
C SER A 262 36.74 -2.44 1.43
N THR A 263 35.74 -3.20 0.97
CA THR A 263 34.48 -2.67 0.43
C THR A 263 33.47 -2.30 1.52
N THR A 264 33.80 -2.54 2.79
CA THR A 264 32.90 -2.39 3.95
C THR A 264 33.47 -1.39 4.96
N PHE A 265 32.59 -0.62 5.62
CA PHE A 265 33.00 0.28 6.70
C PHE A 265 33.44 -0.48 7.97
N ALA A 266 34.58 -0.10 8.54
CA ALA A 266 34.95 -0.43 9.90
C ALA A 266 34.08 0.41 10.85
N LEU A 267 33.19 -0.26 11.60
CA LEU A 267 32.21 0.40 12.46
C LEU A 267 32.71 0.51 13.90
N THR A 268 32.69 1.73 14.45
CA THR A 268 32.77 1.95 15.90
C THR A 268 31.50 1.44 16.58
N PRO A 269 31.51 1.20 17.92
CA PRO A 269 30.30 0.80 18.65
C PRO A 269 29.12 1.75 18.43
N GLU A 270 29.39 3.06 18.40
CA GLU A 270 28.40 4.10 18.12
C GLU A 270 27.85 4.01 16.69
N ALA A 271 28.72 3.81 15.70
CA ALA A 271 28.31 3.65 14.31
C ALA A 271 27.50 2.36 14.09
N LYS A 272 27.81 1.30 14.83
CA LYS A 272 27.05 0.03 14.83
C LYS A 272 25.66 0.22 15.43
N ALA A 273 25.55 0.97 16.53
CA ALA A 273 24.26 1.32 17.13
C ALA A 273 23.43 2.21 16.17
N LEU A 274 24.06 3.15 15.46
CA LEU A 274 23.38 3.99 14.47
C LEU A 274 22.88 3.16 13.27
N ALA A 275 23.70 2.24 12.74
CA ALA A 275 23.33 1.31 11.68
C ALA A 275 22.16 0.41 12.08
N ALA A 276 22.18 -0.12 13.31
CA ALA A 276 21.08 -0.92 13.84
C ALA A 276 19.78 -0.09 13.88
N ASN A 277 19.84 1.15 14.38
CA ASN A 277 18.69 2.05 14.39
C ASN A 277 18.19 2.40 12.98
N PHE A 278 19.09 2.61 12.02
CA PHE A 278 18.71 2.84 10.62
C PHE A 278 17.98 1.63 10.05
N THR A 279 18.53 0.42 10.27
CA THR A 279 17.93 -0.85 9.83
C THR A 279 16.56 -1.11 10.47
N SER A 280 16.39 -0.80 11.76
CA SER A 280 15.10 -0.92 12.46
C SER A 280 14.02 0.01 11.90
N ASN A 281 14.40 1.07 11.18
CA ASN A 281 13.49 1.99 10.49
C ASN A 281 13.29 1.66 9.01
N LYS A 282 13.71 0.48 8.55
CA LYS A 282 13.41 0.00 7.19
C LYS A 282 11.89 0.01 6.95
N GLY A 283 11.48 0.59 5.82
CA GLY A 283 10.08 0.82 5.44
C GLY A 283 9.38 1.93 6.22
N LYS A 284 10.09 2.65 7.09
CA LYS A 284 9.56 3.72 7.96
C LYS A 284 10.36 5.03 7.87
N LEU A 285 11.39 5.09 7.01
CA LEU A 285 12.13 6.33 6.82
C LEU A 285 11.20 7.41 6.24
N ILE A 286 11.44 8.65 6.64
CA ILE A 286 10.69 9.78 6.09
C ILE A 286 11.11 10.04 4.65
N TRP A 287 10.23 10.69 3.90
CA TRP A 287 10.55 11.13 2.55
C TRP A 287 11.66 12.19 2.57
N PRO A 288 12.57 12.19 1.57
CA PRO A 288 13.64 13.17 1.46
C PRO A 288 13.16 14.55 0.98
N VAL A 289 11.87 14.69 0.69
CA VAL A 289 11.18 15.94 0.32
C VAL A 289 9.85 16.02 1.06
N GLU A 290 9.31 17.23 1.25
CA GLU A 290 8.00 17.39 1.89
C GLU A 290 6.84 16.85 1.05
N LYS A 291 6.89 17.12 -0.26
CA LYS A 291 5.87 16.74 -1.24
C LYS A 291 6.57 16.35 -2.52
N GLY A 292 6.28 15.18 -3.06
CA GLY A 292 6.84 14.73 -4.33
C GLY A 292 6.28 13.39 -4.76
N VAL A 293 6.52 13.05 -6.02
CA VAL A 293 6.09 11.80 -6.65
C VAL A 293 7.31 11.12 -7.25
N VAL A 294 7.43 9.80 -7.05
CA VAL A 294 8.49 9.01 -7.69
C VAL A 294 8.18 8.92 -9.18
N THR A 295 9.06 9.48 -10.00
CA THR A 295 8.94 9.47 -11.46
C THR A 295 9.81 8.42 -12.12
N GLU A 296 10.86 7.95 -11.45
CA GLU A 296 11.69 6.83 -11.91
C GLU A 296 12.06 5.97 -10.70
N ASN A 297 11.87 4.66 -10.85
CA ASN A 297 12.06 3.68 -9.77
C ASN A 297 13.49 3.14 -9.79
N PHE A 298 13.86 2.34 -8.79
CA PHE A 298 15.13 1.63 -8.77
C PHE A 298 15.16 0.45 -9.75
N GLY A 299 16.30 0.22 -10.40
CA GLY A 299 16.60 -0.94 -11.23
C GLY A 299 16.68 -0.64 -12.74
N LYS A 300 16.60 -1.69 -13.54
CA LYS A 300 16.56 -1.59 -15.01
C LYS A 300 15.12 -1.49 -15.49
N HIS A 301 14.85 -0.50 -16.34
CA HIS A 301 13.54 -0.31 -16.97
C HIS A 301 13.75 -0.03 -18.45
N GLN A 302 12.88 -0.60 -19.28
CA GLN A 302 12.79 -0.19 -20.66
C GLN A 302 12.13 1.19 -20.72
N HIS A 303 12.67 2.06 -21.57
CA HIS A 303 12.08 3.36 -21.80
C HIS A 303 10.68 3.15 -22.40
N PRO A 304 9.60 3.68 -21.79
CA PRO A 304 8.24 3.32 -22.20
C PRO A 304 7.95 3.65 -23.68
N GLN A 305 8.60 4.67 -24.22
CA GLN A 305 8.46 5.11 -25.61
C GLN A 305 9.46 4.46 -26.58
N PHE A 306 10.59 3.97 -26.08
CA PHE A 306 11.69 3.45 -26.90
C PHE A 306 12.10 2.07 -26.35
N PRO A 307 11.41 0.99 -26.76
CA PRO A 307 11.63 -0.35 -26.21
C PRO A 307 13.08 -0.85 -26.33
N ASN A 308 13.80 -0.38 -27.35
CA ASN A 308 15.21 -0.70 -27.61
C ASN A 308 16.18 0.04 -26.67
N VAL A 309 15.70 0.98 -25.86
CA VAL A 309 16.48 1.74 -24.89
C VAL A 309 16.15 1.23 -23.49
N THR A 310 17.16 0.68 -22.82
CA THR A 310 17.08 0.35 -21.38
C THR A 310 17.80 1.41 -20.56
N THR A 311 17.11 1.97 -19.58
CA THR A 311 17.66 2.86 -18.55
C THR A 311 17.88 2.05 -17.28
N ASN A 312 18.93 2.38 -16.54
CA ASN A 312 19.21 1.77 -15.24
C ASN A 312 19.33 2.89 -14.21
N ASN A 313 18.39 2.95 -13.27
CA ASN A 313 18.44 3.90 -12.16
C ASN A 313 18.88 3.17 -10.88
N ASN A 314 19.98 3.60 -10.29
CA ASN A 314 20.51 3.00 -9.05
C ASN A 314 19.90 3.60 -7.78
N GLY A 315 18.89 4.47 -7.92
CA GLY A 315 18.17 5.09 -6.82
C GLY A 315 16.70 5.30 -7.20
N VAL A 316 16.13 6.43 -6.81
CA VAL A 316 14.82 6.89 -7.25
C VAL A 316 14.87 8.37 -7.62
N ASP A 317 14.11 8.75 -8.64
CA ASP A 317 13.94 10.14 -9.02
C ASP A 317 12.60 10.66 -8.50
N ILE A 318 12.64 11.65 -7.62
CA ILE A 318 11.48 12.21 -6.95
C ILE A 318 11.23 13.61 -7.52
N THR A 319 10.15 13.76 -8.28
CA THR A 319 9.73 15.07 -8.79
C THR A 319 8.96 15.82 -7.72
N THR A 320 9.34 17.08 -7.48
CA THR A 320 8.79 17.95 -6.43
C THR A 320 8.53 19.37 -6.95
N GLU A 321 8.01 20.23 -6.08
CA GLU A 321 7.71 21.62 -6.40
C GLU A 321 9.00 22.44 -6.63
N PRO A 322 8.95 23.52 -7.43
CA PRO A 322 10.08 24.43 -7.56
C PRO A 322 10.56 24.95 -6.20
N ASN A 323 11.88 25.09 -6.04
CA ASN A 323 12.53 25.53 -4.81
C ASN A 323 12.31 24.64 -3.57
N ALA A 324 11.81 23.42 -3.75
CA ALA A 324 11.67 22.46 -2.67
C ALA A 324 13.01 22.16 -1.98
N LYS A 325 12.93 21.94 -0.68
CA LYS A 325 14.08 21.63 0.18
C LYS A 325 14.26 20.12 0.30
N ALA A 326 15.50 19.67 0.09
CA ALA A 326 15.90 18.31 0.40
C ALA A 326 16.09 18.18 1.92
N ARG A 327 15.63 17.06 2.48
CA ARG A 327 15.65 16.76 3.91
C ARG A 327 16.37 15.45 4.20
N ALA A 328 17.13 15.42 5.29
CA ALA A 328 17.78 14.20 5.76
C ALA A 328 16.73 13.17 6.19
N VAL A 329 16.79 11.94 5.65
CA VAL A 329 15.81 10.89 5.95
C VAL A 329 16.04 10.26 7.32
N PHE A 330 17.25 10.42 7.85
CA PHE A 330 17.65 9.92 9.15
C PHE A 330 18.81 10.75 9.73
N LYS A 331 19.04 10.66 11.04
CA LYS A 331 20.20 11.30 11.68
C LYS A 331 21.51 10.66 11.22
N GLY A 332 22.55 11.45 10.99
CA GLY A 332 23.81 10.96 10.43
C GLY A 332 24.88 12.04 10.37
N GLU A 333 25.98 11.75 9.69
CA GLU A 333 27.09 12.67 9.49
C GLU A 333 27.35 12.91 8.00
N VAL A 334 27.55 14.15 7.60
CA VAL A 334 27.82 14.51 6.20
C VAL A 334 29.24 14.09 5.84
N MET A 335 29.36 13.06 5.00
CA MET A 335 30.65 12.56 4.52
C MET A 335 31.31 13.52 3.56
N GLN A 336 30.53 14.08 2.64
CA GLN A 336 31.02 14.93 1.57
C GLN A 336 29.89 15.74 0.94
N VAL A 337 30.24 16.94 0.49
CA VAL A 337 29.45 17.74 -0.43
C VAL A 337 30.27 17.85 -1.71
N GLN A 338 29.73 17.36 -2.82
CA GLN A 338 30.45 17.27 -4.09
C GLN A 338 29.75 18.10 -5.16
N GLN A 339 30.52 18.90 -5.89
CA GLN A 339 30.11 19.41 -7.20
C GLN A 339 30.48 18.36 -8.26
N ILE A 340 29.50 17.86 -8.99
CA ILE A 340 29.73 16.86 -10.04
C ILE A 340 29.87 17.60 -11.37
N LYS A 341 30.93 17.33 -12.14
CA LYS A 341 31.10 17.95 -13.47
C LYS A 341 29.99 17.44 -14.41
N GLY A 342 29.19 18.34 -14.97
CA GLY A 342 28.03 17.99 -15.79
C GLY A 342 26.75 17.68 -15.01
N ALA A 343 26.76 17.84 -13.68
CA ALA A 343 25.56 17.80 -12.85
C ALA A 343 25.61 18.86 -11.73
N ASN A 344 24.53 18.97 -10.98
CA ASN A 344 24.47 19.85 -9.82
C ASN A 344 25.10 19.19 -8.57
N GLN A 345 24.99 19.85 -7.43
CA GLN A 345 25.60 19.40 -6.18
C GLN A 345 24.96 18.10 -5.67
N ALA A 346 25.77 17.32 -4.95
CA ALA A 346 25.34 16.13 -4.24
C ALA A 346 25.86 16.13 -2.79
N ILE A 347 25.02 15.64 -1.87
CA ILE A 347 25.35 15.46 -0.44
C ILE A 347 25.33 13.97 -0.13
N TYR A 348 26.35 13.51 0.59
CA TYR A 348 26.49 12.13 1.06
C TYR A 348 26.41 12.13 2.57
N ILE A 349 25.47 11.37 3.14
CA ILE A 349 25.24 11.30 4.59
C ILE A 349 25.40 9.87 5.07
N ARG A 350 26.25 9.66 6.08
CA ARG A 350 26.54 8.36 6.68
C ARG A 350 25.63 8.09 7.86
N HIS A 351 25.11 6.86 7.92
CA HIS A 351 24.28 6.33 9.00
C HIS A 351 24.83 4.98 9.50
N GLY A 352 26.13 4.92 9.82
CA GLY A 352 26.82 3.68 10.16
C GLY A 352 27.42 2.99 8.92
N ASP A 353 26.93 1.81 8.54
CA ASP A 353 27.27 1.11 7.29
C ASP A 353 26.40 1.55 6.10
N TYR A 354 25.42 2.42 6.32
CA TYR A 354 24.56 2.97 5.26
C TYR A 354 25.00 4.37 4.83
N ILE A 355 24.81 4.67 3.56
CA ILE A 355 25.01 5.99 2.97
C ILE A 355 23.74 6.40 2.25
N THR A 356 23.24 7.60 2.54
CA THR A 356 22.17 8.23 1.76
C THR A 356 22.75 9.34 0.91
N ILE A 357 22.33 9.42 -0.36
CA ILE A 357 22.86 10.37 -1.33
C ILE A 357 21.72 11.22 -1.88
N TYR A 358 21.91 12.53 -1.83
CA TYR A 358 20.96 13.54 -2.29
C TYR A 358 21.59 14.31 -3.42
N ARG A 359 21.14 14.09 -4.65
CA ARG A 359 21.72 14.68 -5.85
C ARG A 359 20.74 15.59 -6.59
N ASN A 360 21.30 16.45 -7.44
CA ASN A 360 20.60 17.48 -8.20
C ASN A 360 20.20 18.68 -7.32
N LEU A 361 21.10 19.09 -6.42
CA LEU A 361 20.89 20.23 -5.53
C LEU A 361 21.46 21.51 -6.14
N ALA A 362 20.67 22.57 -6.19
CA ALA A 362 21.11 23.89 -6.63
C ALA A 362 21.98 24.59 -5.58
N LYS A 363 21.64 24.40 -4.31
CA LYS A 363 22.35 24.99 -3.18
C LYS A 363 22.38 24.00 -2.03
N VAL A 364 23.53 23.86 -1.38
CA VAL A 364 23.71 23.03 -0.20
C VAL A 364 23.76 23.91 1.07
N SER A 365 23.14 23.44 2.14
CA SER A 365 23.05 24.15 3.44
C SER A 365 23.96 23.55 4.53
N VAL A 366 24.64 22.44 4.25
CA VAL A 366 25.48 21.70 5.19
C VAL A 366 26.91 21.55 4.66
N LYS A 367 27.87 21.29 5.55
CA LYS A 367 29.29 21.08 5.23
C LYS A 367 29.72 19.67 5.61
N LYS A 368 30.86 19.25 5.08
CA LYS A 368 31.50 17.97 5.44
C LYS A 368 31.82 17.95 6.94
N GLY A 369 31.48 16.85 7.61
CA GLY A 369 31.62 16.66 9.07
C GLY A 369 30.41 17.10 9.89
N ASP A 370 29.43 17.79 9.29
CA ASP A 370 28.25 18.22 10.03
C ASP A 370 27.39 17.03 10.44
N LYS A 371 26.97 17.00 11.71
CA LYS A 371 25.96 16.06 12.18
C LYS A 371 24.58 16.58 11.80
N VAL A 372 23.83 15.79 11.04
CA VAL A 372 22.46 16.09 10.65
C VAL A 372 21.46 15.30 11.47
N SER A 373 20.33 15.93 11.76
CA SER A 373 19.18 15.31 12.41
C SER A 373 18.13 14.87 11.37
N THR A 374 17.27 13.92 11.74
CA THR A 374 16.15 13.50 10.89
C THR A 374 15.27 14.72 10.56
N LYS A 375 14.83 14.84 9.30
CA LYS A 375 14.02 15.95 8.76
C LYS A 375 14.74 17.29 8.62
N GLN A 376 16.02 17.38 8.99
CA GLN A 376 16.82 18.59 8.80
C GLN A 376 16.94 18.93 7.31
N GLU A 377 16.78 20.21 6.98
CA GLU A 377 16.98 20.71 5.62
C GLU A 377 18.48 20.73 5.29
N ILE A 378 18.84 20.07 4.18
CA ILE A 378 20.25 19.89 3.78
C ILE A 378 20.59 20.64 2.49
N GLY A 379 19.58 21.05 1.71
CA GLY A 379 19.79 21.82 0.49
C GLY A 379 18.50 22.17 -0.25
N THR A 380 18.63 22.93 -1.32
CA THR A 380 17.55 23.29 -2.25
C THR A 380 17.72 22.52 -3.55
N ILE A 381 16.64 21.90 -4.02
CA ILE A 381 16.67 21.06 -5.22
C ILE A 381 16.70 21.94 -6.47
N TYR A 382 17.49 21.55 -7.46
CA TYR A 382 17.62 22.28 -8.71
C TYR A 382 16.36 22.14 -9.57
N ASN A 383 15.84 23.29 -10.00
CA ASN A 383 14.80 23.37 -11.02
C ASN A 383 15.48 23.48 -12.40
N ASN A 384 15.18 22.53 -13.28
CA ASN A 384 15.71 22.55 -14.64
C ASN A 384 14.89 23.52 -15.52
N PRO A 385 15.46 24.62 -16.04
CA PRO A 385 14.70 25.63 -16.78
C PRO A 385 14.17 25.14 -18.13
N THR A 386 14.82 24.13 -18.74
CA THR A 386 14.44 23.57 -20.04
C THR A 386 13.28 22.58 -19.93
N THR A 387 13.22 21.80 -18.85
CA THR A 387 12.15 20.81 -18.63
C THR A 387 11.06 21.31 -17.68
N GLY A 388 11.36 22.35 -16.89
CA GLY A 388 10.54 22.84 -15.79
C GLY A 388 10.53 21.96 -14.54
N LYS A 389 11.15 20.77 -14.60
CA LYS A 389 11.06 19.78 -13.54
C LYS A 389 12.08 20.08 -12.43
N THR A 390 11.64 19.88 -11.18
CA THR A 390 12.50 19.89 -9.99
C THR A 390 12.58 18.46 -9.50
N ILE A 391 13.72 17.80 -9.71
CA ILE A 391 13.88 16.36 -9.47
C ILE A 391 14.97 16.15 -8.43
N LEU A 392 14.67 15.49 -7.33
CA LEU A 392 15.67 14.98 -6.40
C LEU A 392 16.03 13.55 -6.82
N LYS A 393 17.31 13.30 -7.10
CA LYS A 393 17.82 11.93 -7.28
C LYS A 393 18.28 11.42 -5.92
N PHE A 394 17.62 10.40 -5.39
CA PHE A 394 17.83 9.88 -4.05
C PHE A 394 18.34 8.44 -4.10
N TYR A 395 19.43 8.15 -3.40
CA TYR A 395 20.06 6.84 -3.38
C TYR A 395 20.28 6.36 -1.95
N ILE A 396 20.22 5.04 -1.76
CA ILE A 396 20.62 4.38 -0.53
C ILE A 396 21.65 3.32 -0.88
N TYR A 397 22.78 3.35 -0.19
CA TYR A 397 23.83 2.37 -0.27
C TYR A 397 24.02 1.72 1.08
N ARG A 398 24.36 0.44 1.08
CA ARG A 398 24.91 -0.26 2.24
C ARG A 398 26.33 -0.66 1.89
N ASN A 399 27.30 -0.01 2.51
CA ASN A 399 28.69 -0.03 2.07
C ASN A 399 28.78 0.39 0.60
N ASP A 400 29.26 -0.47 -0.29
CA ASP A 400 29.28 -0.28 -1.74
C ASP A 400 28.07 -0.87 -2.50
N ALA A 401 27.18 -1.59 -1.79
CA ALA A 401 26.02 -2.23 -2.39
C ALA A 401 24.84 -1.25 -2.52
N LYS A 402 24.27 -1.20 -3.73
CA LYS A 402 23.10 -0.38 -4.08
C LYS A 402 21.83 -0.98 -3.48
N MET A 403 21.03 -0.17 -2.81
CA MET A 403 19.77 -0.58 -2.19
C MET A 403 18.60 0.15 -2.84
N ASN A 404 17.47 -0.56 -3.03
CA ASN A 404 16.24 0.06 -3.52
C ASN A 404 15.65 1.00 -2.46
N PRO A 405 15.60 2.33 -2.67
CA PRO A 405 15.06 3.28 -1.70
C PRO A 405 13.60 3.03 -1.31
N ALA A 406 12.81 2.42 -2.19
CA ALA A 406 11.39 2.14 -1.94
C ALA A 406 11.18 1.11 -0.82
N ASP A 407 12.16 0.25 -0.55
CA ASP A 407 12.10 -0.71 0.56
C ASP A 407 12.38 -0.05 1.93
N TRP A 408 12.84 1.20 1.92
CA TRP A 408 13.32 1.91 3.11
C TRP A 408 12.41 3.08 3.49
N VAL A 409 11.95 3.84 2.50
CA VAL A 409 11.09 5.01 2.70
C VAL A 409 9.63 4.59 2.85
N TYR A 410 8.93 5.21 3.80
CA TYR A 410 7.55 4.88 4.11
C TYR A 410 6.61 5.15 2.93
N LYS A 411 5.98 4.08 2.42
CA LYS A 411 4.97 4.12 1.34
C LYS A 411 5.45 4.91 0.11
N MET A 412 6.67 4.63 -0.33
CA MET A 412 7.29 5.20 -1.53
C MET A 412 6.60 4.77 -2.83
#